data_AF-A0A2E9IUF2-F1
#
_entry.id   AF-A0A2E9IUF2-F1
#
_cell.length_a   1.000
_cell.length_b   1.000
_cell.length_c   1.000
_cell.angle_alpha   90.00
_cell.angle_beta   90.00
_cell.angle_gamma   90.00
#
_symmetry.space_group_name_H-M   'P 1'
#
loop_
_entity.id
_entity.type
_entity.pdbx_description
1 polymer ?
#
loop_
_entity_poly.entity_id
_entity_poly.type
_entity_poly.pdbx_seq_one_letter_code
_entity_poly.pdbx_strand_id
1 'polypeptide(L)'
;MESSTTPPNTNTTLLSQEANLFELKPDTAALHIHTTNPPASWKNYLFNPDYYVELDQCAQGRTRVLQSPARDLPASYRYFYLKDEATEAVWNLSCQPLSTALENFEAIHNTSHSSYSGQYAQIESKLVGFVPVSGSREFWTVQLTNTSKQTRKLSLSSNRAPQRMARFTVMPVCSNPMPTARRARARLP
;
A
#
# COMPACT_ATOMS: atom_id res chain seq x y z
N MET A 1 31.42 -24.52 45.13
CA MET A 1 30.30 -23.71 44.63
C MET A 1 30.76 -23.04 43.35
N GLU A 2 30.67 -23.72 42.22
CA GLU A 2 30.96 -23.13 40.91
C GLU A 2 29.71 -22.41 40.42
N SER A 3 29.80 -21.09 40.22
CA SER A 3 28.72 -20.30 39.62
C SER A 3 28.73 -20.49 38.11
N SER A 4 27.78 -21.30 37.63
CA SER A 4 27.43 -21.39 36.22
C SER A 4 26.76 -20.08 35.79
N THR A 5 27.48 -19.23 35.08
CA THR A 5 26.89 -18.13 34.31
C THR A 5 26.60 -18.63 32.90
N THR A 6 25.32 -18.96 32.66
CA THR A 6 24.79 -19.23 31.33
C THR A 6 24.89 -17.97 30.45
N PRO A 7 25.37 -18.05 29.20
CA PRO A 7 25.39 -16.90 28.31
C PRO A 7 23.96 -16.43 28.00
N PRO A 8 23.74 -15.13 27.75
CA PRO A 8 22.42 -14.61 27.43
C PRO A 8 21.89 -15.30 26.15
N ASN A 9 20.68 -15.83 26.27
CA ASN A 9 19.94 -16.49 25.21
C ASN A 9 19.75 -15.53 24.01
N THR A 10 20.54 -15.73 22.95
CA THR A 10 20.45 -15.00 21.67
C THR A 10 19.13 -15.21 20.95
N ASN A 11 18.37 -16.28 21.25
CA ASN A 11 17.05 -16.52 20.66
C ASN A 11 15.99 -15.55 21.19
N THR A 12 16.13 -15.03 22.42
CA THR A 12 15.18 -14.06 22.97
C THR A 12 15.21 -12.72 22.24
N THR A 13 16.38 -12.34 21.69
CA THR A 13 16.57 -11.09 20.94
C THR A 13 16.08 -11.19 19.49
N LEU A 14 16.07 -12.38 18.91
CA LEU A 14 15.49 -12.63 17.58
C LEU A 14 13.96 -12.72 17.64
N LEU A 15 13.43 -13.42 18.64
CA LEU A 15 11.98 -13.55 18.87
C LEU A 15 11.30 -12.20 19.17
N SER A 16 12.02 -11.23 19.76
CA SER A 16 11.47 -9.90 20.03
C SER A 16 11.37 -9.01 18.79
N GLN A 17 12.13 -9.29 17.71
CA GLN A 17 11.97 -8.64 16.40
C GLN A 17 10.89 -9.29 15.53
N GLU A 18 10.55 -10.56 15.79
CA GLU A 18 9.46 -11.29 15.11
C GLU A 18 8.06 -10.94 15.67
N ALA A 19 7.99 -10.23 16.79
CA ALA A 19 6.74 -9.84 17.41
C ALA A 19 6.03 -8.76 16.56
N ASN A 20 4.98 -9.18 15.85
CA ASN A 20 4.03 -8.36 15.08
C ASN A 20 4.34 -8.13 13.59
N LEU A 21 4.85 -9.14 12.88
CA LEU A 21 4.92 -9.08 11.40
C LEU A 21 3.52 -9.03 10.75
N PHE A 22 2.51 -9.64 11.38
CA PHE A 22 1.13 -9.65 10.94
C PHE A 22 0.15 -9.89 12.08
N GLU A 23 -1.12 -9.56 11.85
CA GLU A 23 -2.26 -9.83 12.72
C GLU A 23 -3.45 -10.32 11.86
N LEU A 24 -4.07 -11.44 12.22
CA LEU A 24 -5.32 -11.86 11.61
C LEU A 24 -6.49 -11.34 12.46
N LYS A 25 -7.39 -10.57 11.85
CA LYS A 25 -8.60 -10.03 12.49
C LYS A 25 -9.84 -10.82 12.02
N PRO A 26 -10.38 -11.73 12.84
CA PRO A 26 -11.46 -12.63 12.43
C PRO A 26 -12.80 -11.91 12.21
N ASP A 27 -13.04 -10.82 12.93
CA ASP A 27 -14.23 -9.98 12.83
C ASP A 27 -14.38 -9.34 11.45
N THR A 28 -13.26 -8.93 10.84
CA THR A 28 -13.22 -8.36 9.49
C THR A 28 -12.77 -9.36 8.43
N ALA A 29 -12.39 -10.58 8.82
CA ALA A 29 -11.73 -11.56 7.96
C ALA A 29 -10.52 -10.96 7.21
N ALA A 30 -9.74 -10.14 7.92
CA ALA A 30 -8.65 -9.36 7.36
C ALA A 30 -7.29 -9.84 7.88
N LEU A 31 -6.31 -9.94 6.99
CA LEU A 31 -4.91 -10.12 7.36
C LEU A 31 -4.20 -8.77 7.31
N HIS A 32 -3.76 -8.28 8.46
CA HIS A 32 -2.93 -7.08 8.61
C HIS A 32 -1.47 -7.50 8.57
N ILE A 33 -0.63 -6.84 7.77
CA ILE A 33 0.78 -7.15 7.56
C ILE A 33 1.57 -5.88 7.80
N HIS A 34 2.49 -5.89 8.76
CA HIS A 34 3.25 -4.72 9.19
C HIS A 34 4.70 -4.70 8.67
N THR A 35 5.06 -5.69 7.84
CA THR A 35 6.40 -5.81 7.25
C THR A 35 6.35 -5.79 5.73
N THR A 36 7.29 -5.09 5.10
CA THR A 36 7.50 -5.14 3.64
C THR A 36 8.29 -6.37 3.21
N ASN A 37 8.97 -7.05 4.14
CA ASN A 37 9.85 -8.19 3.88
C ASN A 37 9.46 -9.41 4.74
N PRO A 38 8.25 -9.96 4.57
CA PRO A 38 7.86 -11.22 5.20
C PRO A 38 8.74 -12.38 4.67
N PRO A 39 8.86 -13.51 5.41
CA PRO A 39 9.65 -14.67 5.00
C PRO A 39 9.26 -15.26 3.63
N ALA A 40 8.02 -15.02 3.20
CA ALA A 40 7.51 -15.33 1.88
C ALA A 40 6.49 -14.27 1.45
N SER A 41 6.27 -14.13 0.14
CA SER A 41 5.23 -13.25 -0.40
C SER A 41 3.85 -13.70 0.10
N TRP A 42 3.24 -12.89 0.96
CA TRP A 42 1.88 -13.11 1.44
C TRP A 42 0.91 -12.41 0.53
N LYS A 43 0.00 -13.17 -0.07
CA LYS A 43 -0.83 -12.72 -1.19
C LYS A 43 -2.31 -12.76 -0.87
N ASN A 44 -3.02 -11.78 -1.42
CA ASN A 44 -4.44 -11.77 -1.60
C ASN A 44 -4.82 -12.12 -3.05
N TYR A 45 -6.02 -12.63 -3.22
CA TYR A 45 -6.58 -13.00 -4.51
C TYR A 45 -7.90 -12.29 -4.71
N LEU A 46 -7.97 -11.42 -5.71
CA LEU A 46 -9.18 -10.67 -6.04
C LEU A 46 -9.59 -11.06 -7.45
N PHE A 47 -10.84 -11.46 -7.63
CA PHE A 47 -11.29 -12.00 -8.91
C PHE A 47 -12.78 -11.87 -9.12
N ASN A 48 -13.16 -12.01 -10.39
CA ASN A 48 -14.52 -12.22 -10.87
C ASN A 48 -14.44 -13.27 -12.01
N PRO A 49 -15.56 -13.65 -12.67
CA PRO A 49 -15.54 -14.63 -13.75
C PRO A 49 -14.63 -14.28 -14.95
N ASP A 50 -14.27 -13.00 -15.12
CA ASP A 50 -13.52 -12.49 -16.28
C ASP A 50 -12.07 -12.13 -15.95
N TYR A 51 -11.75 -11.89 -14.67
CA TYR A 51 -10.52 -11.25 -14.23
C TYR A 51 -10.02 -11.82 -12.91
N TYR A 52 -8.70 -11.88 -12.78
CA TYR A 52 -8.02 -12.36 -11.60
C TYR A 52 -6.77 -11.54 -11.35
N VAL A 53 -6.52 -11.21 -10.08
CA VAL A 53 -5.28 -10.59 -9.65
C VAL A 53 -4.78 -11.19 -8.34
N GLU A 54 -3.48 -11.45 -8.31
CA GLU A 54 -2.70 -11.70 -7.10
C GLU A 54 -2.06 -10.40 -6.65
N LEU A 55 -2.19 -10.08 -5.38
CA LEU A 55 -1.56 -8.92 -4.77
C LEU A 55 -0.84 -9.32 -3.50
N ASP A 56 0.46 -9.11 -3.44
CA ASP A 56 1.26 -9.30 -2.24
C ASP A 56 1.20 -8.07 -1.31
N GLN A 57 1.95 -8.12 -0.21
CA GLN A 57 2.07 -7.03 0.76
C GLN A 57 2.61 -5.73 0.15
N CYS A 58 3.25 -5.78 -1.02
CA CYS A 58 3.78 -4.62 -1.73
C CYS A 58 2.98 -4.27 -3.00
N ALA A 59 1.74 -4.77 -3.11
CA ALA A 59 0.83 -4.60 -4.24
C ALA A 59 1.33 -5.22 -5.56
N GLN A 60 2.33 -6.11 -5.50
CA GLN A 60 2.86 -6.81 -6.66
C GLN A 60 2.24 -8.18 -6.80
N GLY A 61 2.30 -8.74 -8.00
CA GLY A 61 1.76 -10.05 -8.28
C GLY A 61 1.35 -10.17 -9.73
N ARG A 62 0.54 -11.19 -10.04
CA ARG A 62 0.13 -11.54 -11.40
C ARG A 62 -1.28 -11.08 -11.68
N THR A 63 -1.56 -10.83 -12.95
CA THR A 63 -2.87 -10.41 -13.43
C THR A 63 -3.28 -11.31 -14.58
N ARG A 64 -4.52 -11.79 -14.56
CA ARG A 64 -5.07 -12.65 -15.61
C ARG A 64 -6.43 -12.16 -16.09
N VAL A 65 -6.62 -12.21 -17.41
CA VAL A 65 -7.94 -12.09 -18.04
C VAL A 65 -8.38 -13.49 -18.43
N LEU A 66 -9.34 -14.05 -17.69
CA LEU A 66 -9.65 -15.48 -17.73
C LEU A 66 -10.29 -15.93 -19.06
N GLN A 67 -10.97 -15.01 -19.74
CA GLN A 67 -11.61 -15.23 -21.04
C GLN A 67 -10.67 -14.98 -22.24
N SER A 68 -9.45 -14.47 -22.01
CA SER A 68 -8.48 -14.19 -23.06
C SER A 68 -7.63 -15.44 -23.39
N PRO A 69 -7.33 -15.73 -24.67
CA PRO A 69 -6.37 -16.77 -25.05
C PRO A 69 -4.98 -16.50 -24.46
N ALA A 70 -4.58 -15.22 -24.45
CA ALA A 70 -3.42 -14.73 -23.70
C ALA A 70 -3.89 -14.40 -22.27
N ARG A 71 -3.94 -15.42 -21.43
CA ARG A 71 -4.48 -15.32 -20.06
C ARG A 71 -3.65 -14.40 -19.17
N ASP A 72 -2.32 -14.43 -19.29
CA ASP A 72 -1.39 -13.64 -18.47
C ASP A 72 -1.09 -12.27 -19.08
N LEU A 73 -1.22 -11.21 -18.28
CA LEU A 73 -0.81 -9.86 -18.70
C LEU A 73 0.69 -9.62 -18.40
N PRO A 74 1.51 -9.25 -19.40
CA PRO A 74 2.98 -9.24 -19.31
C PRO A 74 3.56 -8.17 -18.35
N ALA A 75 2.80 -7.12 -18.01
CA ALA A 75 3.24 -6.06 -17.10
C ALA A 75 2.32 -5.99 -15.87
N SER A 76 2.43 -6.98 -14.99
CA SER A 76 1.56 -7.04 -13.81
C SER A 76 2.00 -6.16 -12.63
N TYR A 77 3.10 -5.41 -12.76
CA TYR A 77 3.56 -4.49 -11.71
C TYR A 77 2.65 -3.28 -11.52
N ARG A 78 2.53 -2.84 -10.28
CA ARG A 78 1.69 -1.71 -9.88
C ARG A 78 2.54 -0.74 -9.10
N TYR A 79 2.91 0.35 -9.75
CA TYR A 79 3.73 1.38 -9.17
C TYR A 79 2.93 2.67 -9.12
N PHE A 80 2.90 3.27 -7.94
CA PHE A 80 2.29 4.57 -7.68
C PHE A 80 3.38 5.45 -7.09
N TYR A 81 3.90 6.36 -7.91
CA TYR A 81 4.96 7.27 -7.51
C TYR A 81 4.35 8.57 -7.04
N LEU A 82 4.85 9.06 -5.91
CA LEU A 82 4.57 10.39 -5.43
C LEU A 82 5.87 11.19 -5.49
N LYS A 83 5.78 12.38 -6.09
CA LYS A 83 6.86 13.37 -6.13
C LYS A 83 6.44 14.58 -5.33
N ASP A 84 7.30 15.06 -4.45
CA ASP A 84 7.18 16.40 -3.87
C ASP A 84 7.90 17.41 -4.76
N GLU A 85 7.16 18.39 -5.28
CA GLU A 85 7.71 19.40 -6.20
C GLU A 85 8.61 20.42 -5.51
N ALA A 86 8.55 20.54 -4.17
CA ALA A 86 9.42 21.47 -3.44
C ALA A 86 10.79 20.85 -3.14
N THR A 87 10.82 19.56 -2.82
CA THR A 87 12.04 18.85 -2.41
C THR A 87 12.63 17.96 -3.50
N GLU A 88 11.90 17.75 -4.61
CA GLU A 88 12.20 16.79 -5.66
C GLU A 88 12.28 15.32 -5.19
N ALA A 89 11.89 15.05 -3.94
CA ALA A 89 11.85 13.70 -3.40
C ALA A 89 10.79 12.85 -4.11
N VAL A 90 11.14 11.61 -4.47
CA VAL A 90 10.25 10.65 -5.11
C VAL A 90 10.23 9.35 -4.31
N TRP A 91 9.04 8.84 -4.04
CA TRP A 91 8.85 7.57 -3.37
C TRP A 91 7.67 6.81 -3.98
N ASN A 92 7.57 5.52 -3.65
CA ASN A 92 6.43 4.70 -4.03
C ASN A 92 5.44 4.59 -2.86
N LEU A 93 4.14 4.55 -3.17
CA LEU A 93 3.08 4.39 -2.15
C LEU A 93 2.93 2.94 -1.66
N SER A 94 3.57 1.98 -2.35
CA SER A 94 3.86 0.64 -1.85
C SER A 94 5.38 0.44 -1.75
N CYS A 95 5.83 -0.75 -1.38
CA CYS A 95 7.26 -0.98 -1.15
C CYS A 95 8.12 -0.92 -2.42
N GLN A 96 7.61 -1.42 -3.55
CA GLN A 96 8.38 -1.61 -4.78
C GLN A 96 8.05 -0.54 -5.82
N PRO A 97 8.99 -0.09 -6.67
CA PRO A 97 10.34 -0.65 -6.88
C PRO A 97 11.45 0.10 -6.12
N LEU A 98 11.15 1.26 -5.54
CA LEU A 98 12.17 2.13 -4.94
C LEU A 98 12.64 1.64 -3.56
N SER A 99 11.92 0.71 -2.93
CA SER A 99 12.21 0.21 -1.58
C SER A 99 12.35 1.33 -0.55
N THR A 100 11.62 2.43 -0.75
CA THR A 100 11.57 3.54 0.20
C THR A 100 11.00 3.02 1.51
N ALA A 101 11.73 3.22 2.61
CA ALA A 101 11.21 2.89 3.93
C ALA A 101 10.02 3.81 4.25
N LEU A 102 8.85 3.20 4.46
CA LEU A 102 7.64 3.90 4.91
C LEU A 102 7.50 3.70 6.41
N GLU A 103 7.30 4.80 7.13
CA GLU A 103 6.89 4.78 8.53
C GLU A 103 5.47 4.22 8.64
N ASN A 104 5.18 3.47 9.69
CA ASN A 104 3.85 2.90 9.96
C ASN A 104 3.28 2.12 8.77
N PHE A 105 4.13 1.35 8.08
CA PHE A 105 3.71 0.52 6.96
C PHE A 105 2.67 -0.52 7.40
N GLU A 106 1.59 -0.63 6.63
CA GLU A 106 0.59 -1.67 6.81
C GLU A 106 0.01 -2.08 5.46
N ALA A 107 0.00 -3.38 5.17
CA ALA A 107 -0.82 -3.96 4.12
C ALA A 107 -1.96 -4.74 4.75
N ILE A 108 -3.19 -4.48 4.31
CA ILE A 108 -4.38 -5.21 4.76
C ILE A 108 -4.93 -5.98 3.58
N HIS A 109 -5.06 -7.28 3.73
CA HIS A 109 -5.72 -8.17 2.78
C HIS A 109 -7.09 -8.54 3.30
N ASN A 110 -8.12 -8.07 2.60
CA ASN A 110 -9.52 -8.40 2.84
C ASN A 110 -10.06 -9.27 1.70
N THR A 111 -11.18 -9.94 1.93
CA THR A 111 -11.86 -10.75 0.90
C THR A 111 -12.33 -9.94 -0.31
N SER A 112 -12.60 -8.64 -0.13
CA SER A 112 -13.11 -7.76 -1.19
C SER A 112 -12.05 -6.86 -1.83
N HIS A 113 -10.94 -6.58 -1.14
CA HIS A 113 -9.93 -5.63 -1.57
C HIS A 113 -8.60 -5.84 -0.83
N SER A 114 -7.54 -5.22 -1.33
CA SER A 114 -6.30 -5.01 -0.58
C SER A 114 -6.06 -3.52 -0.37
N SER A 115 -5.55 -3.14 0.80
CA SER A 115 -5.08 -1.77 1.05
C SER A 115 -3.65 -1.74 1.54
N TYR A 116 -2.95 -0.66 1.23
CA TYR A 116 -1.56 -0.43 1.58
C TYR A 116 -1.45 0.99 2.13
N SER A 117 -0.85 1.14 3.30
CA SER A 117 -0.64 2.43 3.92
C SER A 117 0.76 2.56 4.47
N GLY A 118 1.19 3.80 4.60
CA GLY A 118 2.47 4.18 5.16
C GLY A 118 2.69 5.67 5.03
N GLN A 119 3.72 6.15 5.70
CA GLN A 119 4.06 7.55 5.79
C GLN A 119 5.49 7.79 5.32
N TYR A 120 5.68 8.85 4.55
CA TYR A 120 6.99 9.34 4.16
C TYR A 120 6.98 10.86 4.10
N ALA A 121 8.02 11.49 4.67
CA ALA A 121 8.15 12.95 4.67
C ALA A 121 6.88 13.69 5.13
N GLN A 122 6.24 13.18 6.20
CA GLN A 122 4.98 13.69 6.77
C GLN A 122 3.79 13.71 5.80
N ILE A 123 3.83 12.84 4.79
CA ILE A 123 2.70 12.53 3.93
C ILE A 123 2.30 11.09 4.22
N GLU A 124 1.13 10.92 4.82
CA GLU A 124 0.50 9.60 4.92
C GLU A 124 -0.18 9.27 3.61
N SER A 125 -0.09 8.01 3.21
CA SER A 125 -0.70 7.51 2.00
C SER A 125 -1.52 6.26 2.30
N LYS A 126 -2.64 6.10 1.58
CA LYS A 126 -3.43 4.89 1.54
C LYS A 126 -3.80 4.56 0.11
N LEU A 127 -3.31 3.43 -0.37
CA LEU A 127 -3.60 2.85 -1.67
C LEU A 127 -4.59 1.70 -1.48
N VAL A 128 -5.69 1.66 -2.22
CA VAL A 128 -6.71 0.60 -2.13
C VAL A 128 -6.96 0.03 -3.52
N GLY A 129 -6.79 -1.27 -3.69
CA GLY A 129 -7.00 -2.01 -4.93
C GLY A 129 -8.12 -3.04 -4.81
N PHE A 130 -9.03 -3.08 -5.79
CA PHE A 130 -10.07 -4.12 -5.86
C PHE A 130 -10.45 -4.50 -7.29
N VAL A 131 -11.08 -5.68 -7.44
CA VAL A 131 -11.69 -6.15 -8.69
C VAL A 131 -13.21 -5.97 -8.59
N PRO A 132 -13.87 -5.30 -9.55
CA PRO A 132 -15.31 -5.14 -9.57
C PRO A 132 -16.01 -6.48 -9.80
N VAL A 133 -17.31 -6.54 -9.50
CA VAL A 133 -18.11 -7.77 -9.67
C VAL A 133 -18.19 -8.29 -11.11
N SER A 134 -17.88 -7.47 -12.12
CA SER A 134 -17.86 -7.86 -13.53
C SER A 134 -16.81 -7.09 -14.34
N GLY A 135 -16.39 -7.69 -15.46
CA GLY A 135 -15.46 -7.09 -16.42
C GLY A 135 -13.98 -7.28 -16.07
N SER A 136 -13.14 -7.04 -17.07
CA SER A 136 -11.69 -7.36 -17.02
C SER A 136 -10.82 -6.20 -16.57
N ARG A 137 -11.07 -5.66 -15.37
CA ARG A 137 -10.32 -4.50 -14.85
C ARG A 137 -10.16 -4.55 -13.34
N GLU A 138 -9.27 -3.70 -12.85
CA GLU A 138 -9.07 -3.41 -11.43
C GLU A 138 -9.19 -1.90 -11.20
N PHE A 139 -9.61 -1.53 -9.99
CA PHE A 139 -9.73 -0.14 -9.57
C PHE A 139 -8.74 0.14 -8.45
N TRP A 140 -8.08 1.30 -8.54
CA TRP A 140 -7.13 1.77 -7.55
C TRP A 140 -7.52 3.16 -7.05
N THR A 141 -7.58 3.32 -5.74
CA THR A 141 -7.82 4.60 -5.08
C THR A 141 -6.58 4.98 -4.28
N VAL A 142 -6.12 6.22 -4.45
CA VAL A 142 -5.05 6.82 -3.64
C VAL A 142 -5.67 7.89 -2.75
N GLN A 143 -5.38 7.83 -1.46
CA GLN A 143 -5.70 8.86 -0.48
C GLN A 143 -4.38 9.36 0.11
N LEU A 144 -4.26 10.67 0.26
CA LEU A 144 -3.06 11.32 0.79
C LEU A 144 -3.46 12.31 1.86
N THR A 145 -2.73 12.27 2.97
CA THR A 145 -2.93 13.15 4.12
C THR A 145 -1.62 13.86 4.42
N ASN A 146 -1.64 15.19 4.46
CA ASN A 146 -0.46 15.97 4.80
C ASN A 146 -0.46 16.28 6.31
N THR A 147 0.43 15.60 7.05
CA THR A 147 0.60 15.79 8.49
C THR A 147 1.69 16.82 8.83
N SER A 148 2.31 17.43 7.81
CA SER A 148 3.22 18.56 8.00
C SER A 148 2.46 19.86 8.26
N LYS A 149 3.17 20.89 8.72
CA LYS A 149 2.61 22.24 8.92
C LYS A 149 2.57 23.08 7.64
N GLN A 150 3.12 22.58 6.54
CA GLN A 150 3.28 23.33 5.29
C GLN A 150 2.36 22.77 4.22
N THR A 151 1.85 23.63 3.34
CA THR A 151 1.13 23.16 2.15
C THR A 151 2.09 22.47 1.19
N ARG A 152 1.73 21.28 0.70
CA ARG A 152 2.60 20.45 -0.15
C ARG A 152 2.02 20.35 -1.56
N LYS A 153 2.87 20.56 -2.56
CA LYS A 153 2.55 20.36 -3.98
C LYS A 153 3.10 19.01 -4.39
N LEU A 154 2.20 18.08 -4.72
CA LEU A 154 2.55 16.70 -4.99
C LEU A 154 2.09 16.30 -6.40
N SER A 155 2.90 15.48 -7.06
CA SER A 155 2.56 14.84 -8.33
C SER A 155 2.48 13.34 -8.16
N LEU A 156 1.34 12.76 -8.55
CA LEU A 156 1.11 11.32 -8.59
C LEU A 156 1.25 10.81 -10.02
N SER A 157 2.04 9.76 -10.20
CA SER A 157 2.19 9.05 -11.48
C SER A 157 2.06 7.55 -11.28
N SER A 158 1.54 6.84 -12.28
CA SER A 158 1.47 5.37 -12.26
C SER A 158 2.00 4.77 -13.56
N ASN A 159 2.70 3.64 -13.46
CA ASN A 159 3.22 2.90 -14.62
C ASN A 159 2.09 2.32 -15.51
N ARG A 160 0.87 2.19 -14.97
CA ARG A 160 -0.30 1.67 -15.71
C ARG A 160 -1.20 2.75 -16.30
N ALA A 161 -0.91 4.01 -16.01
CA ALA A 161 -1.58 5.16 -16.62
C ALA A 161 -0.56 6.00 -17.38
N PRO A 162 -0.01 5.48 -18.50
CA PRO A 162 0.85 6.29 -19.35
C PRO A 162 0.04 7.52 -19.77
N GLN A 163 0.57 8.72 -19.56
CA GLN A 163 0.03 10.04 -19.95
C GLN A 163 -0.87 10.81 -18.96
N ARG A 164 -1.15 10.36 -17.72
CA ARG A 164 -1.89 11.20 -16.74
C ARG A 164 -1.13 11.34 -15.41
N MET A 165 -0.26 12.35 -15.33
CA MET A 165 0.27 12.84 -14.06
C MET A 165 -0.80 13.69 -13.38
N ALA A 166 -1.26 13.28 -12.20
CA ALA A 166 -2.19 14.07 -11.41
C ALA A 166 -1.38 14.97 -10.47
N ARG A 167 -1.50 16.29 -10.64
CA ARG A 167 -0.91 17.28 -9.73
C ARG A 167 -1.97 17.77 -8.76
N PHE A 168 -1.66 17.80 -7.48
CA PHE A 168 -2.58 18.30 -6.46
C PHE A 168 -1.83 18.98 -5.33
N THR A 169 -2.52 19.91 -4.68
CA THR A 169 -2.04 20.59 -3.48
C THR A 169 -2.72 19.95 -2.28
N VAL A 170 -1.93 19.41 -1.36
CA VAL A 170 -2.45 18.81 -0.12
C VAL A 170 -2.20 19.77 1.03
N MET A 171 -3.29 20.30 1.59
CA MET A 171 -3.21 21.20 2.74
C MET A 171 -2.93 20.40 4.02
N PRO A 172 -2.26 21.01 5.02
CA PRO A 172 -2.13 20.43 6.35
C PRO A 172 -3.48 20.00 6.92
N VAL A 173 -3.52 18.86 7.62
CA VAL A 173 -4.69 18.53 8.44
C VAL A 173 -4.83 19.60 9.52
N CYS A 174 -5.95 20.32 9.54
CA CYS A 174 -6.26 21.24 10.62
C CYS A 174 -6.39 20.46 11.93
N SER A 175 -5.72 20.91 12.98
CA SER A 175 -5.80 20.34 14.33
C SER A 175 -7.16 20.52 15.02
N ASN A 176 -8.17 21.03 14.32
CA ASN A 176 -9.56 21.11 14.77
C ASN A 176 -10.48 20.56 13.66
N PRO A 177 -11.41 19.65 13.96
CA PRO A 177 -12.43 19.25 13.01
C PRO A 177 -13.37 20.45 12.78
N MET A 178 -13.19 21.17 11.67
CA MET A 178 -14.23 22.06 11.17
C MET A 178 -15.46 21.20 10.79
N PRO A 179 -16.69 21.60 11.17
CA PRO A 179 -17.88 20.83 10.86
C PRO A 179 -18.11 20.82 9.34
N THR A 180 -18.13 19.63 8.76
CA THR A 180 -18.58 19.32 7.38
C THR A 180 -17.93 20.13 6.25
N ALA A 181 -16.70 19.75 5.87
CA ALA A 181 -16.16 20.10 4.55
C ALA A 181 -16.50 19.00 3.51
N ARG A 182 -17.29 19.38 2.50
CA ARG A 182 -17.67 18.56 1.34
C ARG A 182 -16.43 17.96 0.66
N ARG A 183 -16.38 16.62 0.54
CA ARG A 183 -15.40 15.89 -0.28
C ARG A 183 -15.40 16.45 -1.71
N ALA A 184 -14.28 17.01 -2.15
CA ALA A 184 -14.05 17.31 -3.56
C ALA A 184 -13.90 15.97 -4.32
N ARG A 185 -14.93 15.60 -5.08
CA ARG A 185 -14.81 14.55 -6.12
C ARG A 185 -14.26 15.20 -7.38
N ALA A 186 -13.00 14.92 -7.72
CA ALA A 186 -12.55 15.10 -9.09
C ALA A 186 -13.14 13.96 -9.94
N ARG A 187 -14.11 14.27 -10.82
CA ARG A 187 -14.42 13.41 -11.96
C ARG A 187 -13.35 13.70 -13.00
N LEU A 188 -12.53 12.71 -13.32
CA LEU A 188 -11.79 12.71 -14.56
C LEU A 188 -12.75 12.27 -15.69
N PRO A 189 -12.65 12.87 -16.89
CA PRO A 189 -13.37 12.41 -18.07
C PRO A 189 -12.91 11.01 -18.48
#